data_AF-A0A2G9UBG1-F1
#
_entry.id   AF-A0A2G9UBG1-F1
#
_cell.length_a   1.000
_cell.length_b   1.000
_cell.length_c   1.000
_cell.angle_alpha   90.00
_cell.angle_beta   90.00
_cell.angle_gamma   90.00
#
_symmetry.space_group_name_H-M   'P 1'
#
loop_
_entity.id
_entity.type
_entity.pdbx_description
1 polymer ?
#
loop_
_entity_poly.entity_id
_entity_poly.type
_entity_poly.pdbx_seq_one_letter_code
_entity_poly.pdbx_strand_id
1 'polypeptide(L)' 'MQGWHIVTGVMPLDTVYTDAQLMSFMGRAFERAAEQAHLDVRRDNFDPNVILVRSEDRSRFFDLLQAVMEIES' A
#
# COMPACT_ATOMS: atom_id res chain seq x y z
N MET A 1 -14.62 -15.07 2.95
CA MET A 1 -14.09 -15.69 1.72
C MET A 1 -12.62 -15.97 1.97
N GLN A 2 -12.17 -17.23 1.87
CA GLN A 2 -10.74 -17.56 1.99
C GLN A 2 -10.05 -17.21 0.66
N GLY A 3 -8.92 -16.51 0.70
CA GLY A 3 -8.21 -16.12 -0.51
C GLY A 3 -7.29 -14.92 -0.34
N TRP A 4 -6.87 -14.37 -1.48
CA TRP A 4 -5.98 -13.23 -1.59
C TRP A 4 -6.61 -12.15 -2.45
N HIS A 5 -6.41 -10.89 -2.09
CA HIS A 5 -6.77 -9.73 -2.89
C HIS A 5 -5.51 -9.11 -3.48
N ILE A 6 -5.53 -8.82 -4.78
CA ILE A 6 -4.53 -7.96 -5.40
C ILE A 6 -4.88 -6.52 -5.03
N VAL A 7 -3.92 -5.79 -4.47
CA VAL A 7 -4.05 -4.37 -4.15
C VAL A 7 -3.01 -3.61 -4.98
N THR A 8 -3.47 -2.58 -5.68
CA THR A 8 -2.62 -1.73 -6.54
C THR A 8 -2.68 -0.28 -6.07
N GLY A 9 -1.53 0.34 -5.84
CA GLY A 9 -1.41 1.76 -5.54
C GLY A 9 -1.20 2.58 -6.81
N VAL A 10 -2.01 3.61 -7.01
CA VAL A 10 -1.89 4.53 -8.15
C VAL A 10 -1.82 5.97 -7.65
N MET A 11 -0.90 6.75 -8.21
CA MET A 11 -0.79 8.17 -7.92
C MET A 11 -1.82 8.96 -8.75
N PRO A 12 -2.44 10.02 -8.22
CA PRO A 12 -3.20 10.96 -9.03
C PRO A 12 -2.35 11.51 -10.18
N LEU A 13 -2.96 11.69 -11.36
CA LEU A 13 -2.28 12.10 -12.60
C LEU A 13 -1.50 13.42 -12.47
N ASP A 14 -2.01 14.36 -11.66
CA ASP A 14 -1.40 15.69 -11.46
C ASP A 14 -0.42 15.72 -10.28
N THR A 15 0.00 14.56 -9.76
CA THR A 15 0.99 14.51 -8.68
C THR A 15 2.37 14.87 -9.21
N VAL A 16 2.71 16.16 -9.14
CA VAL A 16 4.05 16.66 -9.44
C VAL A 16 4.93 16.42 -8.21
N TYR A 17 5.60 15.27 -8.15
CA TYR A 17 6.76 15.15 -7.27
C TYR A 17 7.85 16.09 -7.79
N THR A 18 8.41 16.91 -6.89
CA THR A 18 9.54 17.80 -7.19
C THR A 18 10.79 17.06 -7.63
N ASP A 19 10.84 15.73 -7.46
CA ASP A 19 11.82 14.86 -8.10
C ASP A 19 11.22 14.25 -9.38
N ALA A 20 11.91 14.50 -10.49
CA ALA A 20 11.53 14.19 -11.87
C ALA A 20 11.40 12.70 -12.24
N GLN A 21 11.11 11.82 -11.27
CA GLN A 21 11.17 10.36 -11.43
C GLN A 21 9.81 9.65 -11.45
N LEU A 22 8.68 10.37 -11.36
CA LEU A 22 7.32 9.78 -11.32
C LEU A 22 7.19 8.65 -10.27
N MET A 23 7.93 8.75 -9.17
CA MET A 23 7.99 7.70 -8.15
C MET A 23 6.75 7.77 -7.25
N SER A 24 6.03 6.64 -7.16
CA SER A 24 4.93 6.45 -6.23
C SER A 24 5.45 6.21 -4.81
N PHE A 25 4.80 6.79 -3.81
CA PHE A 25 5.06 6.49 -2.40
C PHE A 25 4.24 5.28 -1.88
N MET A 26 3.30 4.76 -2.68
CA MET A 26 2.33 3.76 -2.25
C MET A 26 2.98 2.47 -1.79
N GLY A 27 3.99 1.95 -2.50
CA GLY A 27 4.69 0.72 -2.07
C GLY A 27 5.31 0.83 -0.68
N ARG A 28 5.88 2.00 -0.33
CA ARG A 28 6.42 2.28 1.01
C ARG A 28 5.31 2.43 2.05
N ALA A 29 4.17 3.01 1.68
CA ALA A 29 3.02 3.11 2.57
C ALA A 29 2.42 1.72 2.88
N PHE A 30 2.32 0.85 1.87
CA PHE A 30 1.89 -0.53 2.02
C PHE A 30 2.81 -1.32 2.94
N GLU A 31 4.12 -1.11 2.81
CA GLU A 31 5.11 -1.75 3.68
C GLU A 31 4.90 -1.37 5.14
N ARG A 32 4.77 -0.07 5.43
CA ARG A 32 4.53 0.43 6.80
C ARG A 32 3.22 -0.09 7.37
N ALA A 33 2.14 -0.10 6.58
CA ALA A 33 0.84 -0.59 7.02
C ALA A 33 0.87 -2.09 7.38
N ALA A 34 1.59 -2.90 6.59
CA ALA A 34 1.76 -4.32 6.86
C ALA A 34 2.60 -4.59 8.12
N GLU A 35 3.68 -3.83 8.32
CA GLU A 35 4.61 -3.97 9.44
C GLU A 35 3.97 -3.60 10.79
N GLN A 36 3.14 -2.55 10.84
CA GLN A 36 2.50 -2.09 12.08
C GLN A 36 1.67 -3.17 12.79
N ALA A 37 1.15 -4.14 12.05
CA ALA A 37 0.26 -5.18 12.57
C ALA A 37 0.69 -6.61 12.25
N HIS A 38 1.90 -6.81 11.70
CA HIS A 38 2.40 -8.12 11.28
C HIS A 38 1.43 -8.84 10.33
N LEU A 39 0.84 -8.10 9.39
CA LEU A 39 -0.14 -8.63 8.45
C LEU A 39 0.50 -9.57 7.44
N ASP A 40 -0.22 -10.62 7.02
CA ASP A 40 0.22 -11.53 5.97
C ASP A 40 0.00 -10.88 4.59
N VAL A 41 0.99 -10.09 4.17
CA VAL A 41 1.03 -9.40 2.87
C VAL A 41 2.16 -9.96 2.04
N ARG A 42 1.86 -10.42 0.81
CA ARG A 42 2.90 -10.89 -0.13
C ARG A 42 3.28 -9.80 -1.11
N ARG A 43 4.58 -9.75 -1.42
CA ARG A 43 5.21 -8.79 -2.34
C ARG A 43 5.91 -9.56 -3.46
N ASP A 44 5.12 -10.34 -4.19
CA ASP A 44 5.62 -11.25 -5.23
C ASP A 44 5.79 -10.55 -6.60
N ASN A 45 5.52 -9.24 -6.67
CA ASN A 45 5.64 -8.42 -7.88
C ASN A 45 6.90 -7.53 -7.82
N PHE A 46 7.53 -7.29 -8.97
CA PHE A 46 8.62 -6.33 -9.09
C PHE A 46 8.16 -4.88 -8.91
N ASP A 47 6.90 -4.57 -9.25
CA ASP A 47 6.30 -3.28 -8.94
C ASP A 47 5.91 -3.25 -7.45
N PRO A 48 6.57 -2.41 -6.62
CA PRO A 48 6.29 -2.34 -5.19
C PRO A 48 4.88 -1.78 -4.89
N ASN A 49 4.20 -1.20 -5.88
CA ASN A 49 2.83 -0.73 -5.75
C ASN A 49 1.80 -1.85 -5.98
N VAL A 50 2.22 -3.10 -6.14
CA VAL A 50 1.34 -4.26 -6.30
C VAL A 50 1.64 -5.29 -5.22
N ILE A 51 0.65 -5.55 -4.37
CA ILE A 51 0.76 -6.52 -3.27
C ILE A 51 -0.43 -7.48 -3.26
N LEU A 52 -0.28 -8.59 -2.54
CA LEU A 52 -1.38 -9.49 -2.19
C LEU A 52 -1.69 -9.37 -0.71
N VAL A 53 -2.95 -9.09 -0.38
CA VAL A 53 -3.44 -9.02 1.00
C VAL A 53 -4.40 -10.18 1.25
N ARG A 54 -4.22 -10.88 2.37
CA ARG A 54 -5.11 -11.97 2.77
C ARG A 54 -6.52 -11.44 3.01
N SER A 55 -7.54 -12.19 2.57
CA SER A 55 -8.94 -11.74 2.68
C SER A 55 -9.38 -11.36 4.11
N GLU A 56 -8.86 -12.06 5.13
CA GLU A 56 -9.12 -11.74 6.53
C GLU A 56 -8.45 -10.46 7.04
N ASP A 57 -7.34 -10.05 6.44
CA ASP A 57 -6.57 -8.86 6.84
C ASP A 57 -6.95 -7.61 6.07
N ARG A 58 -7.78 -7.73 5.02
CA ARG A 58 -8.09 -6.63 4.10
C ARG A 58 -8.55 -5.35 4.80
N SER A 59 -9.56 -5.44 5.67
CA SER A 59 -10.10 -4.25 6.34
C SER A 59 -9.03 -3.59 7.22
N ARG A 60 -8.35 -4.40 8.04
CA ARG A 60 -7.29 -3.93 8.94
C ARG A 60 -6.12 -3.31 8.18
N PHE A 61 -5.75 -3.87 7.02
CA PHE A 61 -4.74 -3.30 6.15
C PHE A 61 -5.09 -1.88 5.71
N PHE A 62 -6.34 -1.64 5.27
CA PHE A 62 -6.77 -0.31 4.83
C PHE A 62 -6.89 0.69 5.98
N ASP A 63 -7.32 0.26 7.17
CA ASP A 63 -7.35 1.12 8.36
C ASP A 63 -5.93 1.61 8.73
N LEU A 64 -4.94 0.71 8.71
CA LEU A 64 -3.54 1.06 8.97
C LEU A 64 -2.93 1.90 7.84
N LEU A 65 -3.27 1.59 6.60
CA LEU A 65 -2.83 2.37 5.44
C LEU A 65 -3.35 3.81 5.54
N GLN A 66 -4.60 4.01 5.95
CA GLN A 66 -5.13 5.33 6.22
C GLN A 66 -4.29 6.04 7.29
N ALA A 67 -4.03 5.40 8.44
CA ALA A 67 -3.20 5.98 9.49
C ALA A 67 -1.76 6.30 9.03
N VAL A 68 -1.19 5.50 8.12
CA VAL A 68 0.13 5.76 7.52
C VAL A 68 0.11 6.94 6.55
N MET A 69 -1.02 7.18 5.87
CA MET A 69 -1.18 8.24 4.87
C MET A 69 -1.75 9.55 5.43
N GLU A 70 -2.29 9.54 6.66
CA GLU A 70 -2.61 10.77 7.41
C GLU A 70 -1.31 11.53 7.72
N ILE A 71 -0.87 12.31 6.74
CA ILE A 71 0.11 13.37 6.90
C ILE A 71 -0.62 14.51 7.60
N GLU A 72 -0.11 14.98 8.75
CA GLU A 72 -0.61 16.19 9.43
C GLU A 72 -0.75 17.31 8.39
N SER A 73 -1.99 17.74 8.19
CA SER A 73 -2.37 18.90 7.38
C SER A 73 -1.83 20.20 7.95
#